data_AF-X1UWH1-F1
#
_entry.id   AF-X1UWH1-F1
#
_cell.length_a   1.000
_cell.length_b   1.000
_cell.length_c   1.000
_cell.angle_alpha   90.00
_cell.angle_beta   90.00
_cell.angle_gamma   90.00
#
_symmetry.space_group_name_H-M   'P 1'
#
loop_
_entity.id
_entity.type
_entity.pdbx_description
1 polymer ?
#
loop_
_entity_poly.entity_id
_entity_poly.type
_entity_poly.pdbx_seq_one_letter_code
_entity_poly.pdbx_strand_id
1 'polypeptide(L)'
;MPKGADPLGPENLLIFMTGPLAGTASASASRYSAVTKSPLTGIWGHGNSGGSFGPALKRSGYDGIILKGISPEPVYLKIEDGKAELRDAKHLWGKAVPETEDLIQEESGKNFTIASIGPAGENLVRYAAIMNNKHRAA
;
A
#
# COMPACT_ATOMS: atom_id res chain seq x y z
N MET A 1 -1.45 6.42 -17.52
CA MET A 1 -0.11 7.03 -17.36
C MET A 1 0.46 7.33 -18.74
N PRO A 2 1.02 8.53 -18.99
CA PRO A 2 1.58 8.89 -20.29
C PRO A 2 2.82 8.05 -20.62
N LYS A 3 3.09 7.84 -21.92
CA LYS A 3 4.33 7.22 -22.38
C LYS A 3 5.52 8.05 -21.87
N GLY A 4 6.50 7.39 -21.26
CA GLY A 4 7.69 8.07 -20.75
C GLY A 4 7.53 8.77 -19.40
N ALA A 5 6.40 8.60 -18.68
CA ALA A 5 6.24 9.14 -17.33
C ALA A 5 7.44 8.81 -16.43
N ASP A 6 7.92 9.78 -15.67
CA ASP A 6 8.96 9.56 -14.65
C ASP A 6 8.45 8.58 -13.58
N PRO A 7 9.14 7.45 -13.29
CA PRO A 7 8.75 6.54 -12.22
C PRO A 7 8.59 7.17 -10.84
N LEU A 8 9.26 8.29 -10.55
CA LEU A 8 9.14 9.01 -9.28
C LEU A 8 8.32 10.31 -9.42
N GLY A 9 7.75 10.56 -10.59
CA GLY A 9 6.95 11.75 -10.87
C GLY A 9 5.46 11.57 -10.60
N PRO A 10 4.69 12.67 -10.56
CA PRO A 10 3.26 12.67 -10.19
C PRO A 10 2.34 11.99 -11.20
N GLU A 11 2.82 11.76 -12.43
CA GLU A 11 2.09 11.07 -13.48
C GLU A 11 2.19 9.54 -13.40
N ASN A 12 3.11 9.01 -12.60
CA ASN A 12 3.16 7.58 -12.31
C ASN A 12 1.96 7.17 -11.44
N LEU A 13 1.48 5.95 -11.63
CA LEU A 13 0.38 5.40 -10.85
C LEU A 13 0.94 4.32 -9.92
N LEU A 14 0.52 4.34 -8.66
CA LEU A 14 0.71 3.22 -7.74
C LEU A 14 -0.65 2.54 -7.53
N ILE A 15 -0.73 1.28 -7.94
CA ILE A 15 -1.99 0.54 -8.00
C ILE A 15 -1.90 -0.66 -7.05
N PHE A 16 -2.84 -0.76 -6.12
CA PHE A 16 -3.07 -1.95 -5.33
C PHE A 16 -4.31 -2.65 -5.87
N MET A 17 -4.19 -3.91 -6.28
CA MET A 17 -5.32 -4.68 -6.77
C MET A 17 -5.37 -6.07 -6.15
N THR A 18 -6.58 -6.50 -5.82
CA THR A 18 -6.86 -7.84 -5.30
C THR A 18 -7.41 -8.73 -6.41
N GLY A 19 -7.27 -10.05 -6.23
CA GLY A 19 -7.91 -11.02 -7.12
C GLY A 19 -9.39 -11.25 -6.75
N PRO A 20 -10.20 -11.80 -7.67
CA PRO A 20 -11.62 -12.08 -7.39
C PRO A 20 -11.81 -13.07 -6.25
N LEU A 21 -10.86 -13.97 -6.01
CA LEU A 21 -10.89 -14.92 -4.92
C LEU A 21 -10.47 -14.32 -3.58
N ALA A 22 -9.82 -13.15 -3.56
CA ALA A 22 -9.27 -12.58 -2.34
C ALA A 22 -10.38 -12.37 -1.29
N GLY A 23 -10.19 -12.92 -0.10
CA GLY A 23 -11.17 -12.87 1.00
C GLY A 23 -12.27 -13.94 0.95
N THR A 24 -12.26 -14.84 -0.02
CA THR A 24 -13.16 -16.03 -0.06
C THR A 24 -12.60 -17.20 0.75
N ALA A 25 -13.37 -18.28 0.89
CA ALA A 25 -12.92 -19.54 1.51
C ALA A 25 -11.96 -20.37 0.63
N SER A 26 -11.59 -19.88 -0.55
CA SER A 26 -10.64 -20.56 -1.43
C SER A 26 -9.24 -20.63 -0.80
N ALA A 27 -8.53 -21.73 -1.05
CA ALA A 27 -7.20 -21.94 -0.50
C ALA A 27 -6.23 -20.83 -0.94
N SER A 28 -5.48 -20.28 0.02
CA SER A 28 -4.48 -19.21 -0.22
C SER A 28 -5.04 -17.93 -0.85
N ALA A 29 -6.34 -17.66 -0.72
CA ALA A 29 -7.00 -16.53 -1.35
C ALA A 29 -6.85 -15.22 -0.56
N SER A 30 -5.60 -14.81 -0.32
CA SER A 30 -5.26 -13.59 0.43
C SER A 30 -4.26 -12.67 -0.28
N ARG A 31 -3.96 -12.98 -1.54
CA ARG A 31 -2.97 -12.25 -2.32
C ARG A 31 -3.51 -10.92 -2.85
N TYR A 32 -2.65 -9.92 -2.90
CA TYR A 32 -2.83 -8.68 -3.64
C TYR A 32 -1.55 -8.35 -4.44
N SER A 33 -1.69 -7.47 -5.41
CA SER A 33 -0.58 -6.98 -6.24
C SER A 33 -0.42 -5.48 -6.09
N ALA A 34 0.82 -5.02 -5.90
CA ALA A 34 1.24 -3.64 -6.07
C ALA A 34 1.87 -3.47 -7.46
N VAL A 35 1.34 -2.55 -8.27
CA VAL A 35 1.73 -2.37 -9.67
C VAL A 35 2.03 -0.91 -9.93
N THR A 36 3.16 -0.65 -10.59
CA THR A 36 3.59 0.71 -10.95
C THR A 36 4.63 0.67 -12.09
N LYS A 37 5.09 1.83 -12.57
CA LYS A 37 6.36 1.90 -13.31
C LYS A 37 7.51 1.88 -12.30
N SER A 38 8.42 0.92 -12.42
CA SER A 38 9.50 0.75 -11.46
C SER A 38 10.55 1.86 -11.56
N PRO A 39 10.97 2.47 -10.42
CA PRO A 39 12.10 3.40 -10.40
C PRO A 39 13.46 2.72 -10.52
N LEU A 40 13.53 1.40 -10.27
CA LEU A 40 14.76 0.62 -10.46
C LEU A 40 15.02 0.31 -11.93
N THR A 41 14.00 -0.14 -12.65
CA THR A 41 14.15 -0.69 -14.00
C THR A 41 13.58 0.19 -15.10
N GLY A 42 12.73 1.17 -14.77
CA GLY A 42 12.07 2.05 -15.73
C GLY A 42 10.97 1.37 -16.56
N ILE A 43 10.64 0.12 -16.27
CA ILE A 43 9.60 -0.67 -16.96
C ILE A 43 8.45 -1.02 -16.00
N TRP A 44 7.56 -1.92 -16.42
CA TRP A 44 6.50 -2.45 -15.57
C TRP A 44 7.07 -3.11 -14.32
N GLY A 45 6.66 -2.61 -13.15
CA GLY A 45 6.95 -3.18 -11.84
C GLY A 45 5.71 -3.86 -11.25
N HIS A 46 5.92 -5.07 -10.73
CA HIS A 46 4.88 -5.86 -10.09
C HIS A 46 5.44 -6.52 -8.82
N GLY A 47 4.81 -6.22 -7.69
CA GLY A 47 5.04 -6.86 -6.40
C GLY A 47 3.80 -7.63 -5.97
N ASN A 48 3.97 -8.85 -5.45
CA ASN A 48 2.85 -9.67 -4.98
C ASN A 48 3.04 -10.06 -3.52
N SER A 49 2.04 -9.76 -2.70
CA SER A 49 2.08 -10.08 -1.28
C SER A 49 0.82 -10.80 -0.82
N GLY A 50 0.97 -11.58 0.24
CA GLY A 50 -0.14 -12.21 0.95
C GLY A 50 -0.54 -11.38 2.17
N GLY A 51 -0.93 -12.06 3.25
CA GLY A 51 -1.27 -11.40 4.50
C GLY A 51 -2.75 -11.03 4.61
N SER A 52 -3.08 -10.12 5.51
CA SER A 52 -4.46 -9.71 5.76
C SER A 52 -4.93 -8.51 4.95
N PHE A 53 -4.00 -7.77 4.31
CA PHE A 53 -4.32 -6.55 3.56
C PHE A 53 -5.29 -6.79 2.39
N GLY A 54 -4.96 -7.73 1.50
CA GLY A 54 -5.81 -8.05 0.34
C GLY A 54 -7.25 -8.42 0.71
N PRO A 55 -7.46 -9.40 1.61
CA PRO A 55 -8.80 -9.74 2.10
C PRO A 55 -9.53 -8.57 2.77
N ALA A 56 -8.84 -7.73 3.54
CA ALA A 56 -9.48 -6.59 4.19
C ALA A 56 -9.93 -5.52 3.18
N LEU A 57 -9.13 -5.26 2.15
CA LEU A 57 -9.49 -4.36 1.06
C LEU A 57 -10.74 -4.84 0.32
N LYS A 58 -10.83 -6.14 0.03
CA LYS A 58 -12.05 -6.72 -0.54
C LYS A 58 -13.25 -6.57 0.38
N ARG A 59 -13.09 -6.82 1.67
CA ARG A 59 -14.16 -6.68 2.66
C ARG A 59 -14.59 -5.24 2.89
N SER A 60 -13.73 -4.25 2.63
CA SER A 60 -14.11 -2.85 2.72
C SER A 60 -14.94 -2.36 1.53
N GLY A 61 -15.22 -3.25 0.56
CA GLY A 61 -16.07 -2.95 -0.60
C GLY A 61 -15.30 -2.54 -1.86
N TYR A 62 -13.97 -2.62 -1.85
CA TYR A 62 -13.14 -2.22 -2.99
C TYR A 62 -12.33 -3.39 -3.54
N ASP A 63 -12.24 -3.49 -4.86
CA ASP A 63 -11.33 -4.44 -5.51
C ASP A 63 -9.87 -3.96 -5.50
N GLY A 64 -9.67 -2.66 -5.37
CA GLY A 64 -8.35 -2.08 -5.19
C GLY A 64 -8.34 -0.56 -5.14
N ILE A 65 -7.13 0.00 -5.13
CA ILE A 65 -6.83 1.41 -4.93
C ILE A 65 -5.89 1.87 -6.05
N ILE A 66 -6.18 3.01 -6.66
CA ILE A 66 -5.30 3.67 -7.64
C ILE A 66 -4.89 5.02 -7.06
N LEU A 67 -3.61 5.16 -6.71
CA LEU A 67 -3.02 6.41 -6.26
C LEU A 67 -2.40 7.14 -7.44
N LYS A 68 -2.72 8.45 -7.57
CA LYS A 68 -2.18 9.36 -8.58
C LYS A 68 -1.74 10.65 -7.89
N GLY A 69 -0.67 11.27 -8.41
CA GLY A 69 -0.13 12.51 -7.88
C GLY A 69 0.80 12.29 -6.70
N ILE A 70 1.20 13.38 -6.06
CA ILE A 70 2.09 13.40 -4.91
C ILE A 70 1.47 14.33 -3.88
N SER A 71 1.31 13.86 -2.64
CA SER A 71 0.87 14.72 -1.54
C SER A 71 2.03 15.66 -1.14
N PRO A 72 1.76 16.95 -0.88
CA PRO A 72 2.79 17.89 -0.42
C PRO A 72 3.32 17.55 0.99
N GLU A 73 2.58 16.73 1.74
CA GLU A 73 2.89 16.32 3.11
C GLU A 73 2.64 14.81 3.27
N PRO A 74 3.31 14.12 4.22
CA PRO A 74 3.02 12.73 4.54
C PRO A 74 1.55 12.52 4.92
N VAL A 75 0.87 11.62 4.21
CA VAL A 75 -0.51 11.22 4.47
C VAL A 75 -0.67 9.70 4.34
N TYR A 76 -1.68 9.14 5.00
CA TYR A 76 -2.11 7.76 4.78
C TYR A 76 -3.57 7.70 4.37
N LEU A 77 -3.92 6.69 3.57
CA LEU A 77 -5.30 6.40 3.18
C LEU A 77 -5.91 5.45 4.21
N LYS A 78 -6.97 5.89 4.88
CA LYS A 78 -7.81 5.04 5.72
C LYS A 78 -9.05 4.64 4.94
N ILE A 79 -9.38 3.34 4.97
CA ILE A 79 -10.64 2.82 4.45
C ILE A 79 -11.36 2.09 5.57
N GLU A 80 -12.55 2.57 5.92
CA GLU A 80 -13.38 2.01 6.98
C GLU A 80 -14.85 2.08 6.53
N ASP A 81 -15.58 0.95 6.64
CA ASP A 81 -17.00 0.86 6.28
C ASP A 81 -17.35 1.45 4.90
N GLY A 82 -16.51 1.18 3.89
CA GLY A 82 -16.69 1.67 2.52
C GLY A 82 -16.42 3.17 2.33
N LYS A 83 -15.84 3.85 3.33
CA LYS A 83 -15.43 5.25 3.25
C LYS A 83 -13.91 5.35 3.17
N ALA A 84 -13.44 6.10 2.19
CA ALA A 84 -12.02 6.37 1.96
C ALA A 84 -11.68 7.81 2.37
N GLU A 85 -10.70 7.98 3.25
CA GLU A 85 -10.23 9.29 3.73
C GLU A 85 -8.70 9.36 3.77
N LEU A 86 -8.14 10.51 3.39
CA LEU A 86 -6.71 10.80 3.59
C LEU A 86 -6.52 11.46 4.96
N ARG A 87 -5.59 10.95 5.75
CA ARG A 87 -5.25 11.46 7.08
C ARG A 87 -3.78 11.85 7.16
N ASP A 88 -3.46 12.78 8.07
CA ASP A 88 -2.08 13.19 8.33
C ASP A 88 -1.23 12.01 8.81
N ALA A 89 -0.01 11.89 8.27
CA ALA A 89 0.95 10.86 8.63
C ALA A 89 2.29 11.43 9.12
N LYS A 90 2.36 12.73 9.47
CA LYS A 90 3.64 13.36 9.87
C LYS A 90 4.25 12.69 11.08
N HIS A 91 3.41 12.27 12.02
CA HIS A 91 3.82 11.55 13.23
C HIS A 91 4.26 10.11 12.95
N LEU A 92 3.99 9.55 11.76
CA LEU A 92 4.40 8.21 11.35
C LEU A 92 5.68 8.22 10.51
N TRP A 93 5.97 9.34 9.84
CA TRP A 93 7.12 9.47 8.95
C TRP A 93 8.45 9.29 9.72
N GLY A 94 9.35 8.48 9.17
CA GLY A 94 10.63 8.09 9.78
C GLY A 94 10.56 6.82 10.62
N LYS A 95 9.37 6.27 10.87
CA LYS A 95 9.20 5.07 11.70
C LYS A 95 9.39 3.79 10.92
N ALA A 96 9.80 2.74 11.62
CA ALA A 96 9.87 1.42 11.03
C ALA A 96 8.46 0.87 10.76
N VAL A 97 8.34 -0.08 9.82
CA VAL A 97 7.06 -0.70 9.46
C VAL A 97 6.32 -1.30 10.67
N PRO A 98 6.96 -2.09 11.56
CA PRO A 98 6.27 -2.63 12.72
C PRO A 98 5.69 -1.55 13.64
N GLU A 99 6.45 -0.48 13.87
CA GLU A 99 6.06 0.65 14.72
C GLU A 99 4.90 1.42 14.09
N THR A 100 4.95 1.66 12.78
CA THR A 100 3.86 2.31 12.03
C THR A 100 2.56 1.50 12.13
N GLU A 101 2.64 0.17 11.98
CA GLU A 101 1.48 -0.71 12.10
C GLU A 101 0.90 -0.68 13.52
N ASP A 102 1.75 -0.74 14.55
CA ASP A 102 1.31 -0.70 15.95
C ASP A 102 0.63 0.62 16.31
N LEU A 103 1.19 1.76 15.91
CA LEU A 103 0.62 3.08 16.17
C LEU A 103 -0.75 3.27 15.49
N ILE A 104 -0.87 2.91 14.21
CA ILE A 104 -2.16 3.01 13.50
C ILE A 104 -3.22 2.12 14.18
N GLN A 105 -2.84 0.92 14.62
CA GLN A 105 -3.76 0.02 15.31
C GLN A 105 -4.12 0.48 16.72
N GLU A 106 -3.24 1.20 17.40
CA GLU A 106 -3.57 1.85 18.68
C GLU A 106 -4.56 3.00 18.48
N GLU A 107 -4.42 3.77 17.41
CA GLU A 107 -5.30 4.90 17.09
C GLU A 107 -6.66 4.49 16.53
N SER A 108 -6.69 3.45 15.67
CA SER A 108 -7.88 3.08 14.90
C SER A 108 -8.48 1.73 15.32
N GLY A 109 -7.73 0.91 16.05
CA GLY A 109 -8.16 -0.41 16.52
C GLY A 109 -7.37 -1.56 15.89
N LYS A 110 -7.22 -2.65 16.65
CA LYS A 110 -6.42 -3.83 16.28
C LYS A 110 -6.91 -4.61 15.05
N ASN A 111 -8.12 -4.31 14.58
CA ASN A 111 -8.72 -4.95 13.41
C ASN A 111 -8.23 -4.35 12.08
N PHE A 112 -7.60 -3.17 12.12
CA PHE A 112 -7.01 -2.56 10.94
C PHE A 112 -5.79 -3.34 10.45
N THR A 113 -5.68 -3.48 9.14
CA THR A 113 -4.49 -4.01 8.47
C THR A 113 -3.84 -2.91 7.65
N ILE A 114 -2.51 -2.89 7.67
CA ILE A 114 -1.70 -1.79 7.18
C ILE A 114 -0.81 -2.31 6.06
N ALA A 115 -0.77 -1.57 4.94
CA ALA A 115 0.30 -1.66 3.96
C ALA A 115 1.07 -0.32 4.01
N SER A 116 2.33 -0.37 4.41
CA SER A 116 3.15 0.83 4.64
C SER A 116 4.56 0.67 4.07
N ILE A 117 5.25 1.79 3.97
CA ILE A 117 6.69 1.84 3.70
C ILE A 117 7.43 2.07 5.01
N GLY A 118 8.73 1.76 5.04
CA GLY A 118 9.64 2.24 6.08
C GLY A 118 10.56 3.34 5.54
N PRO A 119 11.62 3.70 6.30
CA PRO A 119 12.53 4.79 5.94
C PRO A 119 13.19 4.61 4.56
N ALA A 120 13.37 3.39 4.07
CA ALA A 120 13.88 3.15 2.73
C ALA A 120 12.95 3.69 1.63
N GLY A 121 11.63 3.54 1.78
CA GLY A 121 10.65 4.06 0.84
C GLY A 121 10.56 5.58 0.92
N GLU A 122 10.59 6.12 2.13
CA GLU A 122 10.62 7.57 2.39
C GLU A 122 11.84 8.26 1.74
N ASN A 123 13.00 7.59 1.77
CA ASN A 123 14.25 8.05 1.15
C ASN A 123 14.41 7.63 -0.33
N LEU A 124 13.34 7.15 -0.97
CA LEU A 124 13.31 6.79 -2.40
C LEU A 124 14.38 5.77 -2.82
N VAL A 125 14.73 4.83 -1.93
CA VAL A 125 15.61 3.71 -2.28
C VAL A 125 14.94 2.90 -3.39
N ARG A 126 15.65 2.69 -4.51
CA ARG A 126 15.06 2.11 -5.75
C ARG A 126 14.48 0.70 -5.59
N TYR A 127 14.89 -0.02 -4.56
CA TYR A 127 14.42 -1.36 -4.20
C TYR A 127 13.69 -1.39 -2.83
N ALA A 128 13.18 -0.24 -2.37
CA ALA A 128 12.27 -0.21 -1.23
C ALA A 128 11.00 -1.03 -1.54
N ALA A 129 10.50 -1.73 -0.53
CA ALA A 129 9.32 -2.59 -0.63
C ALA A 129 8.13 -1.98 0.12
N ILE A 130 6.93 -2.42 -0.25
CA ILE A 130 5.72 -2.15 0.52
C ILE A 130 5.49 -3.34 1.45
N MET A 131 5.32 -3.06 2.73
CA MET A 131 5.23 -4.07 3.76
C MET A 131 3.84 -4.13 4.38
N ASN A 132 3.38 -5.32 4.74
CA ASN A 132 2.16 -5.53 5.50
C ASN A 132 2.35 -6.65 6.52
N ASN A 133 1.50 -6.68 7.55
CA ASN A 133 1.63 -7.59 8.70
C ASN A 133 3.06 -7.60 9.28
N LYS A 134 3.74 -6.45 9.30
CA LYS A 134 5.13 -6.28 9.76
C LYS A 134 6.24 -6.98 8.96
N HIS A 135 5.95 -8.02 8.18
CA HIS A 135 6.97 -8.88 7.55
C HIS A 135 6.66 -9.36 6.12
N ARG A 136 5.44 -9.16 5.61
CA ARG A 136 5.07 -9.55 4.24
C ARG A 136 5.41 -8.41 3.28
N ALA A 137 6.15 -8.71 2.21
CA ALA A 137 6.60 -7.72 1.24
C ALA A 137 5.83 -7.83 -0.08
N ALA A 138 5.56 -6.68 -0.72
CA ALA A 138 5.24 -6.53 -2.13
C ALA A 138 6.38 -5.78 -2.81
#